data_AF-A0A4Z0QC38-F1
#
_entry.id   AF-A0A4Z0QC38-F1
#
_cell.length_a   1.000
_cell.length_b   1.000
_cell.length_c   1.000
_cell.angle_alpha   90.00
_cell.angle_beta   90.00
_cell.angle_gamma   90.00
#
_symmetry.space_group_name_H-M   'P 1'
#
loop_
_entity.id
_entity.type
_entity.pdbx_description
1 polymer ?
#
loop_
_entity_poly.entity_id
_entity_poly.type
_entity_poly.pdbx_seq_one_letter_code
_entity_poly.pdbx_strand_id
1 'polypeptide(L)'
;MNKIAALANRIPVAAILLALTLTTTACSRFNGNGNLSLWGIIILVLDVLALIDVFRQPWSLGKKILWVAIIWFLPVLGLILYYLLAGRGKSNIA
;
A
#
# COMPACT_ATOMS: atom_id res chain seq x y z
N MET A 1 -14.87 -27.14 -12.78
CA MET A 1 -14.34 -25.76 -12.84
C MET A 1 -15.25 -24.80 -12.05
N ASN A 2 -15.61 -25.15 -10.80
CA ASN A 2 -16.74 -24.53 -10.10
C ASN A 2 -16.40 -24.12 -8.66
N LYS A 3 -15.13 -24.27 -8.25
CA LYS A 3 -14.68 -23.98 -6.88
C LYS A 3 -14.48 -22.48 -6.62
N ILE A 4 -14.36 -21.68 -7.68
CA ILE A 4 -14.22 -20.21 -7.61
C ILE A 4 -15.57 -19.55 -7.26
N ALA A 5 -16.68 -20.11 -7.74
CA ALA A 5 -18.03 -19.65 -7.40
C ALA A 5 -18.37 -19.89 -5.91
N ALA A 6 -17.86 -20.97 -5.32
CA ALA A 6 -18.03 -21.28 -3.90
C ALA A 6 -17.22 -20.35 -2.99
N LEU A 7 -16.09 -19.79 -3.47
CA LEU A 7 -15.28 -18.84 -2.73
C LEU A 7 -15.88 -17.43 -2.78
N ALA A 8 -16.43 -17.03 -3.94
CA ALA A 8 -17.14 -15.75 -4.10
C ALA A 8 -18.35 -15.61 -3.17
N ASN A 9 -19.06 -16.71 -2.87
CA ASN A 9 -20.23 -16.72 -1.97
C ASN A 9 -19.87 -16.80 -0.47
N ARG A 10 -18.57 -16.84 -0.11
CA ARG A 10 -18.08 -16.96 1.27
C ARG A 10 -17.37 -15.71 1.76
N ILE A 11 -16.97 -14.83 0.85
CA ILE A 11 -16.43 -13.52 1.21
C ILE A 11 -17.66 -12.67 1.54
N PRO A 12 -17.89 -12.33 2.82
CA PRO A 12 -19.06 -11.56 3.17
C PRO A 12 -18.98 -10.27 2.39
N VAL A 13 -20.02 -9.93 1.64
CA VAL A 13 -20.13 -8.64 0.93
C VAL A 13 -19.84 -7.49 1.91
N ALA A 14 -20.14 -7.70 3.20
CA ALA A 14 -19.74 -6.84 4.30
C ALA A 14 -18.22 -6.62 4.43
N ALA A 15 -17.34 -7.60 4.21
CA ALA A 15 -15.88 -7.42 4.25
C ALA A 15 -15.35 -6.66 3.03
N ILE A 16 -15.93 -6.88 1.84
CA ILE A 16 -15.59 -6.10 0.64
C ILE A 16 -16.06 -4.67 0.82
N LEU A 17 -17.28 -4.46 1.34
CA LEU A 17 -17.80 -3.15 1.70
C LEU A 17 -17.03 -2.50 2.85
N LEU A 18 -16.54 -3.26 3.84
CA LEU A 18 -15.68 -2.74 4.91
C LEU A 18 -14.35 -2.26 4.33
N ALA A 19 -13.72 -3.05 3.47
CA ALA A 19 -12.50 -2.66 2.78
C ALA A 19 -12.73 -1.41 1.92
N LEU A 20 -13.86 -1.36 1.20
CA LEU A 20 -14.20 -0.21 0.35
C LEU A 20 -14.48 1.05 1.17
N THR A 21 -15.22 0.95 2.27
CA THR A 21 -15.51 2.06 3.19
C THR A 21 -14.26 2.54 3.95
N LEU A 22 -13.37 1.64 4.34
CA LEU A 22 -12.06 1.98 4.89
C LEU A 22 -11.21 2.73 3.85
N THR A 23 -11.24 2.31 2.59
CA THR A 23 -10.52 3.02 1.52
C THR A 23 -11.12 4.38 1.15
N THR A 24 -12.46 4.53 1.18
CA THR A 24 -13.08 5.85 0.92
C THR A 24 -12.89 6.82 2.08
N THR A 25 -12.80 6.33 3.32
CA THR A 25 -12.45 7.16 4.49
C THR A 25 -11.00 7.63 4.42
N ALA A 26 -10.09 6.82 3.86
CA ALA A 26 -8.68 7.21 3.66
C ALA A 26 -8.49 8.38 2.67
N CYS A 27 -9.49 8.71 1.85
CA CYS A 27 -9.47 9.90 0.99
C CYS A 27 -9.70 11.21 1.77
N SER A 28 -10.14 11.14 3.03
CA SER A 28 -10.26 12.31 3.93
C SER A 28 -8.97 12.54 4.74
N ARG A 29 -7.88 12.84 4.02
CA ARG A 29 -6.55 13.13 4.63
C ARG A 29 -6.60 14.34 5.57
N PHE A 30 -7.53 15.26 5.33
CA PHE A 30 -7.84 16.40 6.18
C PHE A 30 -9.28 16.29 6.72
N ASN A 31 -9.44 16.55 8.00
CA ASN A 31 -10.75 16.70 8.64
C ASN A 31 -11.42 18.01 8.13
N GLY A 32 -12.75 18.15 8.24
CA GLY A 32 -13.50 19.37 7.88
C GLY A 32 -13.02 20.65 8.60
N ASN A 33 -12.18 20.48 9.61
CA ASN A 33 -11.56 21.54 10.41
C ASN A 33 -10.16 21.93 9.91
N GLY A 34 -9.69 21.39 8.78
CA GLY A 34 -8.38 21.65 8.18
C GLY A 34 -7.19 20.91 8.82
N ASN A 35 -7.42 20.12 9.87
CA ASN A 35 -6.37 19.36 10.56
C ASN A 35 -6.14 17.99 9.90
N LEU A 36 -4.93 17.42 10.01
CA LEU A 36 -4.66 16.07 9.52
C LEU A 36 -5.50 15.06 10.30
N SER A 37 -6.23 14.21 9.57
CA SER A 37 -6.95 13.10 10.17
C SER A 37 -5.94 12.10 10.76
N LEU A 38 -6.33 11.40 11.85
CA LEU A 38 -5.53 10.34 12.46
C LEU A 38 -5.04 9.32 11.41
N TRP A 39 -5.90 9.00 10.45
CA TRP A 39 -5.57 8.13 9.31
C TRP A 39 -4.52 8.72 8.37
N GLY A 40 -4.58 10.03 8.11
CA GLY A 40 -3.58 10.72 7.30
C GLY A 40 -2.19 10.72 7.94
N ILE A 41 -2.13 10.83 9.28
CA ILE A 41 -0.89 10.75 10.05
C ILE A 41 -0.29 9.35 9.97
N ILE A 42 -1.11 8.31 10.15
CA ILE A 42 -0.65 6.92 10.06
C ILE A 42 -0.04 6.64 8.67
N ILE A 43 -0.72 7.03 7.59
CA ILE A 43 -0.21 6.84 6.23
C ILE A 43 1.11 7.60 6.03
N LEU A 44 1.20 8.85 6.51
CA LEU A 44 2.43 9.65 6.42
C LEU A 44 3.61 8.95 7.14
N VAL A 45 3.38 8.40 8.33
CA VAL A 45 4.40 7.67 9.08
C VAL A 45 4.83 6.41 8.31
N LEU A 46 3.87 5.65 7.79
CA LEU A 46 4.18 4.45 6.99
C LEU A 46 4.97 4.78 5.72
N ASP A 47 4.64 5.89 5.04
CA ASP A 47 5.37 6.41 3.87
C ASP A 47 6.85 6.64 4.20
N VAL A 48 7.12 7.34 5.32
CA VAL A 48 8.50 7.62 5.77
C VAL A 48 9.23 6.33 6.13
N LEU A 49 8.57 5.39 6.81
CA LEU A 49 9.16 4.10 7.15
C LEU A 49 9.52 3.29 5.90
N ALA A 50 8.64 3.23 4.90
CA ALA A 50 8.92 2.56 3.64
C ALA A 50 10.06 3.25 2.88
N LEU A 51 10.13 4.58 2.92
CA LEU A 51 11.24 5.33 2.32
C LEU A 51 12.58 4.99 2.97
N ILE A 52 12.65 4.95 4.30
CA ILE A 52 13.83 4.49 5.05
C ILE A 52 14.20 3.07 4.61
N ASP A 53 13.22 2.18 4.47
CA ASP A 53 13.44 0.79 4.09
C ASP A 53 13.97 0.66 2.65
N VAL A 54 13.48 1.46 1.70
CA VAL A 54 14.04 1.60 0.34
C VAL A 54 15.53 1.98 0.37
N PHE A 55 15.91 2.93 1.22
CA PHE A 55 17.30 3.37 1.33
C PHE A 55 18.20 2.31 1.96
N ARG A 56 17.69 1.53 2.92
CA ARG A 56 18.42 0.42 3.57
C ARG A 56 18.71 -0.76 2.64
N GLN A 57 17.91 -0.95 1.58
CA GLN A 57 18.11 -2.07 0.65
C GLN A 57 19.39 -1.91 -0.19
N PRO A 58 20.15 -3.00 -0.46
CA PRO A 58 21.35 -2.98 -1.31
C PRO A 58 21.00 -3.00 -2.80
N TRP A 59 20.02 -2.19 -3.21
CA TRP A 59 19.60 -2.07 -4.61
C TRP A 59 20.39 -0.99 -5.35
N SER A 60 20.45 -1.09 -6.68
CA SER A 60 21.00 -0.05 -7.55
C SER A 60 20.20 1.26 -7.40
N LEU A 61 20.88 2.39 -7.64
CA LEU A 61 20.31 3.73 -7.46
C LEU A 61 19.00 3.93 -8.26
N GLY A 62 18.94 3.43 -9.49
CA GLY A 62 17.74 3.53 -10.33
C GLY A 62 16.52 2.83 -9.71
N LYS A 63 16.71 1.66 -9.10
CA LYS A 63 15.62 0.92 -8.42
C LYS A 63 15.15 1.64 -7.17
N LYS A 64 16.05 2.28 -6.42
CA LYS A 64 15.69 3.13 -5.27
C LYS A 64 14.83 4.30 -5.73
N ILE A 65 15.31 5.07 -6.71
CA ILE A 65 14.60 6.25 -7.24
C ILE A 65 13.20 5.87 -7.74
N LEU A 66 13.06 4.76 -8.46
CA LEU A 66 11.77 4.28 -8.94
C LEU A 66 10.79 4.02 -7.78
N TRP A 67 11.23 3.31 -6.74
CA TRP A 67 10.38 3.03 -5.57
C TRP A 67 10.03 4.28 -4.78
N VAL A 68 10.99 5.20 -4.60
CA VAL A 68 10.72 6.50 -3.97
C VAL A 68 9.67 7.27 -4.75
N ALA A 69 9.78 7.33 -6.08
CA ALA A 69 8.80 8.01 -6.93
C ALA A 69 7.40 7.38 -6.83
N ILE A 70 7.31 6.05 -6.82
CA ILE A 70 6.02 5.33 -6.70
C ILE A 70 5.36 5.63 -5.35
N ILE A 71 6.10 5.54 -4.24
CA ILE A 71 5.58 5.82 -2.89
C ILE A 71 5.15 7.30 -2.79
N TRP A 72 5.95 8.23 -3.32
CA TRP A 72 5.67 9.66 -3.25
C TRP A 72 4.43 10.09 -4.02
N PHE A 73 4.28 9.64 -5.27
CA PHE A 73 3.12 10.00 -6.10
C PHE A 73 1.84 9.27 -5.69
N LEU A 74 1.97 8.07 -5.13
CA LEU A 74 0.85 7.25 -4.69
C LEU A 74 1.15 6.75 -3.27
N PRO A 75 0.87 7.53 -2.20
CA PRO A 75 1.23 7.11 -0.84
C PRO A 75 0.56 5.78 -0.45
N VAL A 76 -0.75 5.66 -0.67
CA VAL A 76 -1.48 4.44 -0.31
C VAL A 76 -1.16 3.29 -1.27
N LEU A 77 -1.30 3.51 -2.58
CA LEU A 77 -1.11 2.44 -3.56
C LEU A 77 0.37 2.05 -3.69
N GLY A 78 1.27 3.01 -3.55
CA GLY A 78 2.71 2.81 -3.55
C GLY A 78 3.21 2.03 -2.34
N LEU A 79 2.67 2.27 -1.13
CA LEU A 79 2.94 1.41 0.04
C LEU A 79 2.46 -0.03 -0.18
N ILE A 80 1.25 -0.20 -0.73
CA ILE A 80 0.69 -1.53 -1.04
C ILE A 80 1.57 -2.25 -2.07
N LEU A 81 1.91 -1.57 -3.17
CA LEU A 81 2.79 -2.11 -4.21
C LEU A 81 4.19 -2.38 -3.66
N TYR A 82 4.72 -1.53 -2.79
CA TYR A 82 6.02 -1.71 -2.16
C TYR A 82 6.03 -2.98 -1.33
N TYR A 83 5.07 -3.15 -0.42
CA TYR A 83 4.97 -4.37 0.39
C TYR A 83 4.77 -5.64 -0.45
N LEU A 84 4.03 -5.56 -1.56
CA LEU A 84 3.76 -6.71 -2.41
C LEU A 84 4.93 -7.06 -3.35
N LEU A 85 5.56 -6.07 -3.98
CA LEU A 85 6.49 -6.28 -5.10
C LEU A 85 7.93 -5.88 -4.78
N ALA A 86 8.19 -5.02 -3.80
CA ALA A 86 9.54 -4.53 -3.57
C ALA A 86 10.48 -5.62 -3.02
N GLY A 87 9.96 -6.53 -2.20
CA GLY A 87 10.75 -7.55 -1.48
C GLY A 87 10.74 -8.98 -2.04
N ARG A 88 10.15 -9.26 -3.21
CA ARG A 88 10.00 -10.65 -3.69
C ARG A 88 10.44 -10.86 -5.13
N GLY A 89 11.61 -10.34 -5.48
CA GLY A 89 12.35 -10.90 -6.60
C GLY A 89 13.06 -12.16 -6.11
N LYS A 90 12.55 -13.35 -6.48
CA LYS A 90 13.38 -14.57 -6.48
C LYS A 90 14.71 -14.18 -7.12
N SER A 91 15.80 -14.24 -6.36
CA SER A 91 17.12 -14.34 -6.96
C SER A 91 17.07 -15.61 -7.79
N ASN A 92 16.95 -15.49 -9.12
CA ASN A 92 17.16 -16.60 -10.03
C ASN A 92 18.67 -16.87 -9.97
N ILE A 93 19.07 -17.64 -8.95
CA ILE A 93 20.36 -18.28 -8.86
C ILE A 93 20.18 -19.60 -9.62
N ALA A 94 20.85 -19.67 -10.77
CA ALA A 94 20.98 -20.76 -11.74
C ALA A 94 19.76 -21.00 -12.65
#